data_AF-A0A538CFC7-F1
#
_entry.id   AF-A0A538CFC7-F1
#
_cell.length_a   1.000
_cell.length_b   1.000
_cell.length_c   1.000
_cell.angle_alpha   90.00
_cell.angle_beta   90.00
_cell.angle_gamma   90.00
#
_symmetry.space_group_name_H-M   'P 1'
#
loop_
_entity.id
_entity.type
_entity.pdbx_description
1 polymer ?
#
loop_
_entity_poly.entity_id
_entity_poly.type
_entity_poly.pdbx_seq_one_letter_code
_entity_poly.pdbx_strand_id
1 'polypeptide(L)'
;PTQALLDVHTLRSRMGSLDDLDIWIVGDVLHSRVARSNIQAFQKMGAHVTVAGPPTLIPRGIEAMGCTVRHTLDDLGSADVVYALRMQHERMSQSWVPSLREYAAEYQVNGRRLGPRQILMHPGPVNRGVELSGEVVDSPQAVILNQVEAGVVVRMAVLYEVLAGARAEEPAPEPSLA
;
A
#
# COMPACT_ATOMS: atom_id res chain seq x y z
N PRO A 1 -8.10 6.20 4.97
CA PRO A 1 -9.00 5.61 3.95
C PRO A 1 -8.68 6.04 2.52
N THR A 2 -8.62 7.35 2.20
CA THR A 2 -8.41 7.83 0.81
C THR A 2 -7.08 7.40 0.20
N GLN A 3 -6.03 7.18 1.01
CA GLN A 3 -4.78 6.58 0.55
C GLN A 3 -4.98 5.16 0.00
N ALA A 4 -5.74 4.31 0.69
CA ALA A 4 -5.99 2.96 0.19
C ALA A 4 -6.83 2.94 -1.08
N LEU A 5 -7.81 3.86 -1.18
CA LEU A 5 -8.62 4.00 -2.39
C LEU A 5 -7.78 4.45 -3.59
N LEU A 6 -6.88 5.43 -3.40
CA LEU A 6 -5.99 5.85 -4.48
C LEU A 6 -4.96 4.78 -4.83
N ASP A 7 -4.49 3.99 -3.86
CA ASP A 7 -3.56 2.89 -4.11
C ASP A 7 -4.25 1.78 -4.95
N VAL A 8 -5.48 1.40 -4.58
CA VAL A 8 -6.31 0.47 -5.39
C VAL A 8 -6.55 1.03 -6.79
N HIS A 9 -6.90 2.31 -6.90
CA HIS A 9 -7.13 2.94 -8.20
C HIS A 9 -5.89 2.94 -9.08
N THR A 10 -4.71 3.23 -8.51
CA THR A 10 -3.43 3.18 -9.23
C THR A 10 -3.15 1.76 -9.73
N LEU A 11 -3.32 0.73 -8.89
CA LEU A 11 -3.10 -0.65 -9.30
C LEU A 11 -4.09 -1.12 -10.37
N ARG A 12 -5.38 -0.83 -10.20
CA ARG A 12 -6.39 -1.16 -11.22
C ARG A 12 -6.10 -0.50 -12.56
N SER A 13 -5.68 0.76 -12.54
CA SER A 13 -5.31 1.48 -13.77
C SER A 13 -4.08 0.88 -14.46
N ARG A 14 -3.15 0.31 -13.68
CA ARG A 14 -1.90 -0.27 -14.21
C ARG A 14 -2.05 -1.73 -14.65
N MET A 15 -2.88 -2.50 -13.96
CA MET A 15 -2.97 -3.97 -14.08
C MET A 15 -4.34 -4.49 -14.54
N GLY A 16 -5.36 -3.64 -14.58
CA GLY A 16 -6.74 -4.02 -14.90
C GLY A 16 -7.51 -4.57 -13.69
N SER A 17 -7.05 -5.70 -13.14
CA SER A 17 -7.60 -6.33 -11.93
C SER A 17 -6.53 -6.52 -10.85
N LEU A 18 -6.99 -6.72 -9.61
CA LEU A 18 -6.17 -7.12 -8.46
C LEU A 18 -6.41 -8.57 -8.04
N ASP A 19 -7.30 -9.29 -8.72
CA ASP A 19 -7.61 -10.69 -8.40
C ASP A 19 -6.34 -11.55 -8.48
N ASP A 20 -6.12 -12.35 -7.44
CA ASP A 20 -5.01 -13.30 -7.28
C ASP A 20 -3.60 -12.67 -7.35
N LEU A 21 -3.48 -11.34 -7.22
CA LEU A 21 -2.17 -10.68 -7.17
C LEU A 21 -1.48 -10.87 -5.82
N ASP A 22 -0.18 -11.13 -5.85
CA ASP A 22 0.66 -11.16 -4.66
C ASP A 22 1.20 -9.74 -4.34
N ILE A 23 0.65 -9.12 -3.30
CA ILE A 23 1.03 -7.77 -2.87
C ILE A 23 1.81 -7.82 -1.56
N TRP A 24 3.05 -7.36 -1.60
CA TRP A 24 3.94 -7.28 -0.44
C TRP A 24 3.99 -5.87 0.13
N ILE A 25 3.58 -5.68 1.38
CA ILE A 25 3.70 -4.41 2.12
C ILE A 25 4.93 -4.48 3.03
N VAL A 26 5.94 -3.65 2.76
CA VAL A 26 7.27 -3.76 3.37
C VAL A 26 7.59 -2.56 4.27
N GLY A 27 7.93 -2.78 5.55
CA GLY A 27 8.51 -1.77 6.44
C GLY A 27 7.78 -1.60 7.78
N ASP A 28 7.58 -0.36 8.22
CA ASP A 28 6.94 -0.03 9.51
C ASP A 28 5.41 -0.27 9.49
N VAL A 29 4.99 -1.53 9.58
CA VAL A 29 3.57 -1.92 9.61
C VAL A 29 2.94 -1.55 10.96
N LEU A 30 3.71 -1.66 12.05
CA LEU A 30 3.28 -1.40 13.43
C LEU A 30 2.60 -0.04 13.56
N HIS A 31 3.17 0.98 12.92
CA HIS A 31 2.66 2.34 13.03
C HIS A 31 1.96 2.86 11.77
N SER A 32 1.84 2.03 10.72
CA SER A 32 1.25 2.45 9.45
C SER A 32 -0.27 2.28 9.43
N ARG A 33 -0.99 3.41 9.47
CA ARG A 33 -2.42 3.45 9.15
C ARG A 33 -2.71 3.09 7.69
N VAL A 34 -1.73 3.32 6.81
CA VAL A 34 -1.82 3.03 5.38
C VAL A 34 -1.79 1.53 5.16
N ALA A 35 -0.85 0.82 5.79
CA ALA A 35 -0.74 -0.64 5.73
C ALA A 35 -2.06 -1.31 6.14
N ARG A 36 -2.63 -0.92 7.29
CA ARG A 36 -3.92 -1.46 7.76
C ARG A 36 -5.07 -1.22 6.78
N SER A 37 -5.14 -0.03 6.19
CA SER A 37 -6.17 0.27 5.19
C SER A 37 -5.96 -0.52 3.89
N ASN A 38 -4.70 -0.68 3.48
CA ASN A 38 -4.32 -1.38 2.25
C ASN A 38 -4.51 -2.88 2.35
N ILE A 39 -4.21 -3.51 3.48
CA ILE A 39 -4.50 -4.94 3.71
C ILE A 39 -5.97 -5.21 3.40
N GLN A 40 -6.87 -4.48 4.07
CA GLN A 40 -8.31 -4.63 3.87
C GLN A 40 -8.74 -4.31 2.44
N ALA A 41 -8.24 -3.21 1.86
CA ALA A 41 -8.65 -2.78 0.54
C ALA A 41 -8.19 -3.77 -0.55
N PHE A 42 -6.94 -4.22 -0.52
CA PHE A 42 -6.39 -5.13 -1.50
C PHE A 42 -7.03 -6.53 -1.43
N GLN A 43 -7.24 -7.07 -0.22
CA GLN A 43 -7.94 -8.35 -0.07
C GLN A 43 -9.40 -8.28 -0.54
N LYS A 44 -10.09 -7.16 -0.28
CA LYS A 44 -11.44 -6.93 -0.82
C LYS A 44 -11.48 -6.89 -2.35
N MET A 45 -10.34 -6.60 -2.99
CA MET A 45 -10.18 -6.59 -4.43
C MET A 45 -9.62 -7.92 -4.98
N GLY A 46 -9.54 -8.98 -4.14
CA GLY A 46 -9.11 -10.32 -4.56
C GLY A 46 -7.61 -10.61 -4.41
N ALA A 47 -6.80 -9.66 -3.95
CA ALA A 47 -5.36 -9.85 -3.83
C ALA A 47 -4.94 -10.62 -2.57
N HIS A 48 -3.80 -11.32 -2.66
CA HIS A 48 -3.11 -11.92 -1.53
C HIS A 48 -2.12 -10.92 -0.94
N VAL A 49 -2.26 -10.62 0.36
CA VAL A 49 -1.40 -9.62 1.02
C VAL A 49 -0.38 -10.31 1.93
N THR A 50 0.89 -10.01 1.69
CA THR A 50 2.00 -10.34 2.60
C THR A 50 2.51 -9.06 3.24
N VAL A 51 2.67 -9.05 4.56
CA VAL A 51 3.36 -7.97 5.28
C VAL A 51 4.77 -8.44 5.64
N ALA A 52 5.77 -7.60 5.39
CA ALA A 52 7.16 -7.92 5.66
C ALA A 52 7.90 -6.77 6.34
N GLY A 53 8.78 -7.11 7.27
CA GLY A 53 9.58 -6.12 7.99
C GLY A 53 10.23 -6.68 9.26
N PRO A 54 11.05 -5.85 9.95
CA PRO A 54 11.62 -6.21 11.25
C PRO A 54 10.54 -6.74 12.20
N PRO A 55 10.78 -7.82 12.97
CA PRO A 55 9.79 -8.36 13.89
C PRO A 55 9.22 -7.32 14.88
N THR A 56 10.05 -6.37 15.27
CA THR A 56 9.72 -5.22 16.13
C THR A 56 8.78 -4.20 15.47
N LEU A 57 8.66 -4.21 14.15
CA LEU A 57 7.80 -3.33 13.35
C LEU A 57 6.58 -4.05 12.77
N ILE A 58 6.34 -5.31 13.15
CA ILE A 58 5.12 -6.04 12.79
C ILE A 58 4.21 -6.11 14.03
N PRO A 59 2.96 -5.62 13.95
CA PRO A 59 2.00 -5.77 15.04
C PRO A 59 1.71 -7.24 15.33
N ARG A 60 1.68 -7.63 16.61
CA ARG A 60 1.27 -8.98 17.00
C ARG A 60 -0.19 -9.23 16.58
N GLY A 61 -0.43 -10.39 15.95
CA GLY A 61 -1.76 -10.81 15.52
C GLY A 61 -2.28 -10.09 14.28
N ILE A 62 -1.42 -9.40 13.52
CA ILE A 62 -1.80 -8.76 12.25
C ILE A 62 -2.38 -9.77 11.24
N GLU A 63 -2.00 -11.04 11.36
CA GLU A 63 -2.50 -12.18 10.60
C GLU A 63 -4.03 -12.35 10.73
N ALA A 64 -4.63 -11.86 11.82
CA ALA A 64 -6.09 -11.85 11.98
C ALA A 64 -6.81 -10.99 10.93
N MET A 65 -6.07 -10.11 10.23
CA MET A 65 -6.57 -9.38 9.06
C MET A 65 -6.51 -10.22 7.76
N GLY A 66 -6.05 -11.47 7.81
CA GLY A 66 -5.97 -12.39 6.68
C GLY A 66 -4.72 -12.22 5.80
N CYS A 67 -3.73 -11.44 6.24
CA CYS A 67 -2.45 -11.30 5.55
C CYS A 67 -1.43 -12.34 6.05
N THR A 68 -0.48 -12.71 5.20
CA THR A 68 0.70 -13.50 5.58
C THR A 68 1.76 -12.60 6.18
N VAL A 69 2.50 -13.07 7.20
CA VAL A 69 3.65 -12.35 7.76
C VAL A 69 4.97 -12.98 7.31
N ARG A 70 5.92 -12.13 6.95
CA ARG A 70 7.32 -12.48 6.68
C ARG A 70 8.24 -11.54 7.46
N HIS A 71 9.40 -12.05 7.87
CA HIS A 71 10.43 -11.26 8.56
C HIS A 71 11.71 -11.08 7.73
N THR A 72 11.74 -11.60 6.50
CA THR A 72 12.83 -11.37 5.55
C THR A 72 12.23 -10.97 4.21
N LEU A 73 13.09 -10.47 3.31
CA LEU A 73 12.72 -10.10 1.93
C LEU A 73 13.26 -11.12 0.91
N ASP A 74 13.55 -12.35 1.34
CA ASP A 74 14.17 -13.36 0.46
C ASP A 74 13.20 -13.84 -0.62
N ASP A 75 11.91 -13.93 -0.28
CA ASP A 75 10.85 -14.30 -1.22
C ASP A 75 10.20 -13.09 -1.92
N LEU A 76 10.77 -11.87 -1.79
CA LEU A 76 10.17 -10.66 -2.37
C LEU A 76 9.97 -10.77 -3.89
N GLY A 77 10.78 -11.58 -4.56
CA GLY A 77 10.64 -11.84 -6.01
C GLY A 77 9.35 -12.54 -6.42
N SER A 78 8.58 -13.11 -5.47
CA SER A 78 7.26 -13.69 -5.76
C SER A 78 6.15 -12.64 -5.84
N ALA A 79 6.38 -11.40 -5.43
CA ALA A 79 5.37 -10.36 -5.44
C ALA A 79 5.09 -9.85 -6.86
N ASP A 80 3.84 -9.56 -7.19
CA ASP A 80 3.50 -8.73 -8.34
C ASP A 80 3.68 -7.24 -8.02
N VAL A 81 3.38 -6.87 -6.76
CA VAL A 81 3.45 -5.50 -6.27
C VAL A 81 4.23 -5.43 -4.97
N VAL A 82 5.21 -4.55 -4.91
CA VAL A 82 5.93 -4.18 -3.68
C VAL A 82 5.48 -2.79 -3.25
N TYR A 83 4.82 -2.72 -2.10
CA TYR A 83 4.38 -1.50 -1.44
C TYR A 83 5.31 -1.18 -0.28
N ALA A 84 6.31 -0.33 -0.51
CA ALA A 84 7.23 0.08 0.55
C ALA A 84 6.59 1.15 1.44
N LEU A 85 6.76 0.99 2.76
CA LEU A 85 6.33 1.95 3.77
C LEU A 85 7.48 2.87 4.14
N ARG A 86 7.14 4.14 4.36
CA ARG A 86 8.09 5.15 4.82
C ARG A 86 8.60 4.79 6.21
N MET A 87 9.93 4.78 6.38
CA MET A 87 10.53 4.72 7.72
C MET A 87 10.46 6.08 8.42
N GLN A 88 9.85 6.12 9.61
CA GLN A 88 9.68 7.35 10.37
C GLN A 88 10.82 7.54 11.37
N HIS A 89 11.74 8.44 11.04
CA HIS A 89 12.90 8.78 11.88
C HIS A 89 12.48 9.24 13.28
N GLU A 90 11.38 9.99 13.37
CA GLU A 90 10.85 10.56 14.61
C GLU A 90 10.33 9.52 15.60
N ARG A 91 10.09 8.28 15.16
CA ARG A 91 9.57 7.19 16.00
C ARG A 91 10.66 6.23 16.49
N MET A 92 11.90 6.45 16.06
CA MET A 92 13.05 5.60 16.39
C MET A 92 13.60 5.85 17.81
N SER A 93 13.16 6.90 18.50
CA SER A 93 13.51 7.16 19.91
C SER A 93 13.07 6.03 20.86
N GLN A 94 12.20 5.14 20.39
CA GLN A 94 11.74 3.95 21.10
C GLN A 94 12.53 2.66 20.74
N SER A 95 13.63 2.77 19.98
CA SER A 95 14.56 1.67 19.67
C SER A 95 13.93 0.45 18.97
N TRP A 96 12.93 0.66 18.11
CA TRP A 96 12.31 -0.42 17.33
C TRP A 96 13.25 -1.06 16.30
N VAL A 97 14.23 -0.29 15.80
CA VAL A 97 15.35 -0.78 14.98
C VAL A 97 16.63 -0.13 15.48
N PRO A 98 17.80 -0.79 15.38
CA PRO A 98 19.01 -0.24 16.00
C PRO A 98 19.55 0.98 15.23
N SER A 99 19.43 0.99 13.90
CA SER A 99 19.67 2.18 13.08
C SER A 99 18.98 2.10 11.72
N LEU A 100 18.83 3.25 11.03
CA LEU A 100 18.35 3.27 9.65
C LEU A 100 19.32 2.61 8.67
N ARG A 101 20.61 2.63 8.99
CA ARG A 101 21.64 1.95 8.20
C ARG A 101 21.42 0.44 8.23
N GLU A 102 21.16 -0.12 9.40
CA GLU A 102 20.84 -1.54 9.54
C GLU A 102 19.51 -1.89 8.90
N TYR A 103 18.47 -1.05 9.08
CA TYR A 103 17.22 -1.23 8.36
C TYR A 103 17.45 -1.27 6.85
N ALA A 104 18.23 -0.34 6.30
CA ALA A 104 18.51 -0.29 4.87
C ALA A 104 19.33 -1.49 4.39
N ALA A 105 20.26 -2.01 5.21
CA ALA A 105 21.04 -3.19 4.85
C ALA A 105 20.15 -4.43 4.68
N GLU A 106 19.14 -4.60 5.56
CA GLU A 106 18.31 -5.79 5.60
C GLU A 106 17.03 -5.66 4.75
N TYR A 107 16.34 -4.51 4.83
CA TYR A 107 14.96 -4.32 4.34
C TYR A 107 14.81 -3.27 3.22
N GLN A 108 15.89 -2.65 2.74
CA GLN A 108 15.77 -1.75 1.60
C GLN A 108 15.33 -2.52 0.35
N VAL A 109 14.29 -2.01 -0.32
CA VAL A 109 13.97 -2.45 -1.67
C VAL A 109 14.91 -1.72 -2.63
N ASN A 110 15.72 -2.50 -3.34
CA ASN A 110 16.71 -2.00 -4.30
C ASN A 110 16.68 -2.83 -5.58
N GLY A 111 17.48 -2.45 -6.59
CA GLY A 111 17.49 -3.08 -7.91
C GLY A 111 17.97 -4.53 -7.91
N ARG A 112 18.56 -5.02 -6.82
CA ARG A 112 18.89 -6.45 -6.66
C ARG A 112 17.69 -7.28 -6.22
N ARG A 113 16.75 -6.67 -5.48
CA ARG A 113 15.55 -7.34 -4.95
C ARG A 113 14.33 -7.14 -5.84
N LEU A 114 14.20 -5.98 -6.47
CA LEU A 114 13.06 -5.65 -7.31
C LEU A 114 13.26 -6.19 -8.73
N GLY A 115 12.54 -7.25 -9.08
CA GLY A 115 12.55 -7.87 -10.40
C GLY A 115 11.77 -7.05 -11.44
N PRO A 116 12.10 -7.12 -12.74
CA PRO A 116 11.68 -6.16 -13.77
C PRO A 116 10.17 -6.13 -14.08
N ARG A 117 9.41 -7.15 -13.66
CA ARG A 117 7.96 -7.24 -13.88
C ARG A 117 7.13 -6.75 -12.69
N GLN A 118 7.78 -6.53 -11.55
CA GLN A 118 7.09 -6.09 -10.34
C GLN A 118 6.76 -4.60 -10.42
N ILE A 119 5.66 -4.19 -9.79
CA ILE A 119 5.31 -2.77 -9.60
C ILE A 119 5.78 -2.32 -8.23
N LEU A 120 6.35 -1.11 -8.15
CA LEU A 120 6.76 -0.48 -6.91
C LEU A 120 5.83 0.68 -6.55
N MET A 121 5.30 0.66 -5.32
CA MET A 121 4.45 1.69 -4.74
C MET A 121 5.02 2.21 -3.43
N HIS A 122 4.72 3.46 -3.10
CA HIS A 122 5.10 4.07 -1.83
C HIS A 122 4.18 5.27 -1.52
N PRO A 123 3.64 5.41 -0.29
CA PRO A 123 2.67 6.47 0.04
C PRO A 123 3.26 7.89 0.07
N GLY A 124 4.60 7.98 0.10
CA GLY A 124 5.34 9.24 0.13
C GLY A 124 5.32 9.95 1.50
N PRO A 125 6.21 10.94 1.72
CA PRO A 125 7.43 11.19 0.93
C PRO A 125 8.46 10.06 1.12
N VAL A 126 9.24 9.76 0.08
CA VAL A 126 10.26 8.68 0.11
C VAL A 126 11.53 9.15 0.81
N ASN A 127 12.07 8.34 1.73
CA ASN A 127 13.44 8.49 2.22
C ASN A 127 14.39 7.65 1.34
N ARG A 128 14.98 8.29 0.32
CA ARG A 128 15.94 7.64 -0.57
C ARG A 128 17.16 7.16 0.21
N GLY A 129 17.59 5.92 -0.05
CA GLY A 129 18.70 5.27 0.65
C GLY A 129 18.31 4.63 1.99
N VAL A 130 17.03 4.70 2.39
CA VAL A 130 16.51 4.00 3.58
C VAL A 130 15.58 2.87 3.12
N GLU A 131 14.26 3.12 2.99
CA GLU A 131 13.33 2.09 2.52
C GLU A 131 13.47 1.75 1.04
N LEU A 132 13.86 2.72 0.20
CA LEU A 132 14.02 2.55 -1.24
C LEU A 132 15.38 3.09 -1.69
N SER A 133 16.09 2.33 -2.53
CA SER A 133 17.27 2.87 -3.22
C SER A 133 16.87 3.90 -4.29
N GLY A 134 17.77 4.83 -4.64
CA GLY A 134 17.46 5.86 -5.64
C GLY A 134 17.07 5.28 -7.01
N GLU A 135 17.81 4.25 -7.45
CA GLU A 135 17.58 3.54 -8.72
C GLU A 135 16.16 2.98 -8.86
N VAL A 136 15.56 2.41 -7.80
CA VAL A 136 14.22 1.82 -7.89
C VAL A 136 13.14 2.89 -7.87
N VAL A 137 13.37 4.00 -7.17
CA VAL A 137 12.44 5.15 -7.15
C VAL A 137 12.31 5.76 -8.54
N ASP A 138 13.42 5.80 -9.29
CA ASP A 138 13.48 6.37 -10.64
C ASP A 138 13.23 5.33 -11.75
N SER A 139 12.88 4.09 -11.37
CA SER A 139 12.64 2.99 -12.31
C SER A 139 11.26 3.08 -12.98
N PRO A 140 11.07 2.48 -14.17
CA PRO A 140 9.76 2.41 -14.83
C PRO A 140 8.73 1.56 -14.07
N GLN A 141 9.16 0.85 -13.03
CA GLN A 141 8.33 0.02 -12.17
C GLN A 141 7.66 0.85 -11.07
N ALA A 142 8.24 1.99 -10.72
CA ALA A 142 7.73 2.87 -9.68
C ALA A 142 6.55 3.69 -10.18
N VAL A 143 5.40 3.51 -9.56
CA VAL A 143 4.16 4.23 -9.87
C VAL A 143 3.83 5.30 -8.82
N ILE A 144 4.85 5.78 -8.10
CA ILE A 144 4.71 6.73 -6.98
C ILE A 144 4.09 8.05 -7.44
N LEU A 145 4.49 8.56 -8.62
CA LEU A 145 3.87 9.76 -9.20
C LEU A 145 2.41 9.51 -9.60
N ASN A 146 2.10 8.32 -10.13
CA ASN A 146 0.72 7.96 -10.45
C ASN A 146 -0.16 7.87 -9.19
N GLN A 147 0.40 7.50 -8.02
CA GLN A 147 -0.33 7.56 -6.75
C GLN A 147 -0.68 9.00 -6.37
N VAL A 148 0.22 9.96 -6.62
CA VAL A 148 -0.03 11.39 -6.36
C VAL A 148 -1.16 11.90 -7.26
N GLU A 149 -1.11 11.59 -8.56
CA GLU A 149 -2.14 11.94 -9.54
C GLU A 149 -3.50 11.30 -9.20
N ALA A 150 -3.51 10.00 -8.91
CA ALA A 150 -4.68 9.26 -8.46
C ALA A 150 -5.29 9.88 -7.20
N GLY A 151 -4.46 10.43 -6.32
CA GLY A 151 -4.90 11.09 -5.12
C GLY A 151 -5.79 12.30 -5.34
N VAL A 152 -5.65 13.03 -6.44
CA VAL A 152 -6.53 14.16 -6.75
C VAL A 152 -7.91 13.64 -7.14
N VAL A 153 -7.96 12.76 -8.14
CA VAL A 153 -9.21 12.25 -8.71
C VAL A 153 -10.02 11.42 -7.70
N VAL A 154 -9.36 10.59 -6.90
CA VAL A 154 -10.04 9.78 -5.88
C VAL A 154 -10.60 10.64 -4.76
N ARG A 155 -9.89 11.69 -4.33
CA ARG A 155 -10.40 12.58 -3.28
C ARG A 155 -11.58 13.41 -3.81
N MET A 156 -11.56 13.83 -5.07
CA MET A 156 -12.72 14.47 -5.71
C MET A 156 -13.93 13.52 -5.75
N ALA A 157 -13.74 12.26 -6.15
CA ALA A 157 -14.80 11.27 -6.17
C ALA A 157 -15.40 11.01 -4.76
N VAL A 158 -14.54 10.89 -3.75
CA VAL A 158 -14.99 10.72 -2.35
C VAL A 158 -15.77 11.94 -1.86
N LEU A 159 -15.32 13.16 -2.16
CA LEU A 159 -16.05 14.38 -1.80
C LEU A 159 -17.40 14.47 -2.52
N TYR A 160 -17.45 14.12 -3.81
CA TYR A 160 -18.69 14.07 -4.57
C TYR A 160 -19.69 13.08 -3.95
N GLU A 161 -19.25 11.86 -3.66
CA GLU A 161 -20.10 10.83 -3.06
C GLU A 161 -20.67 11.27 -1.72
N VAL A 162 -19.83 11.83 -0.84
CA VAL A 162 -20.25 12.24 0.51
C VAL A 162 -21.14 13.49 0.50
N LEU A 163 -20.89 14.44 -0.40
CA LEU A 163 -21.60 15.73 -0.40
C LEU A 163 -22.80 15.78 -1.35
N ALA A 164 -22.79 14.99 -2.42
CA ALA A 164 -23.81 14.99 -3.47
C ALA A 164 -24.48 13.61 -3.69
N GLY A 165 -23.81 12.50 -3.37
CA GLY A 165 -24.31 11.13 -3.56
C GLY A 165 -25.42 10.72 -2.58
N ALA A 166 -25.51 11.36 -1.41
CA ALA A 166 -26.54 11.09 -0.39
C ALA A 166 -27.97 11.58 -0.76
N ARG A 167 -28.23 11.97 -2.02
CA ARG A 167 -29.51 12.52 -2.49
C ARG A 167 -30.23 11.71 -3.57
N ALA A 168 -29.74 10.53 -3.94
CA ALA A 168 -30.46 9.63 -4.81
C ALA A 168 -31.20 8.54 -3.98
N GLU A 169 -32.15 8.95 -3.13
CA GLU A 169 -33.28 8.06 -2.84
C GLU A 169 -34.16 8.06 -4.09
N GLU A 170 -34.36 6.89 -4.70
CA GLU A 170 -35.34 6.71 -5.78
C GLU A 170 -36.71 7.21 -5.31
N PRO A 171 -37.43 8.03 -6.10
CA PRO A 171 -38.79 8.39 -5.75
C PRO A 171 -39.62 7.09 -5.69
N ALA A 172 -40.30 6.87 -4.56
CA ALA A 172 -41.20 5.74 -4.37
C ALA A 172 -42.19 5.65 -5.56
N PRO A 173 -42.47 4.44 -6.08
CA PRO A 173 -43.41 4.30 -7.19
C PRO A 173 -44.76 4.88 -6.79
N GLU A 174 -45.29 5.80 -7.61
CA GLU A 174 -46.61 6.38 -7.38
C GLU A 174 -47.65 5.25 -7.27
N PRO A 175 -48.58 5.30 -6.30
CA PRO A 175 -49.63 4.30 -6.20
C PRO A 175 -50.49 4.40 -7.47
N SER A 176 -50.52 3.30 -8.23
CA SER A 176 -51.45 3.08 -9.33
C SER A 176 -52.88 3.34 -8.84
N LEU A 177 -53.46 4.46 -9.26
CA LEU A 177 -54.88 4.72 -9.10
C LEU A 177 -55.65 3.71 -9.97
N ALA A 178 -56.29 2.75 -9.31
CA ALA A 178 -57.33 1.89 -9.88
C ALA A 178 -58.71 2.39 -9.45
#